data_AF-A0A818REB7-F1
#
_entry.id   AF-A0A818REB7-F1
#
_cell.length_a   1.000
_cell.length_b   1.000
_cell.length_c   1.000
_cell.angle_alpha   90.00
_cell.angle_beta   90.00
_cell.angle_gamma   90.00
#
_symmetry.space_group_name_H-M   'P 1'
#
loop_
_entity.id
_entity.type
_entity.pdbx_description
1 polymer ?
#
loop_
_entity_poly.entity_id
_entity_poly.type
_entity_poly.pdbx_seq_one_letter_code
_entity_poly.pdbx_strand_id
1 'polypeptide(L)'
;MCVASSSNRRRIRSNVAPAKTPPVMASAWSAATTYYNMSNGDTGWGHFWFDESHRAIRTDFYPTCPFLQLYAAGIDANYVPCTVLFYEGQNYFVYPSAHVCCNYTFPAWHPEWLCQSNATYNGSVLVNGQMTDFWMVEWFSNFTGVEPIRNLRNMYTVADSHIPVRFREDLDTGYLDFHDYVEGPIDPTIFTSMIDAYGPCHSGHGSAGSTDRTCTHYTAQTLRRSWPCDNPTCS
;
A
#
# COMPACT_ATOMS: atom_id res chain seq x y z
N MET A 1 -28.40 7.50 61.39
CA MET A 1 -28.52 6.46 60.35
C MET A 1 -27.98 7.05 59.06
N CYS A 2 -26.83 6.58 58.58
CA CYS A 2 -26.27 6.97 57.29
C CYS A 2 -26.38 5.78 56.35
N VAL A 3 -27.12 5.94 55.25
CA VAL A 3 -27.29 4.90 54.23
C VAL A 3 -26.13 5.03 53.24
N ALA A 4 -25.26 4.02 53.20
CA ALA A 4 -24.17 3.95 52.23
C ALA A 4 -24.74 3.53 50.85
N SER A 5 -24.68 4.44 49.88
CA SER A 5 -24.95 4.16 48.47
C SER A 5 -23.75 3.45 47.85
N SER A 6 -23.90 2.15 47.59
CA SER A 6 -22.92 1.34 46.85
C SER A 6 -23.07 1.62 45.35
N SER A 7 -22.38 2.65 44.86
CA SER A 7 -22.26 2.87 43.41
C SER A 7 -21.48 1.73 42.77
N ASN A 8 -22.20 0.86 42.07
CA ASN A 8 -21.67 -0.27 41.32
C ASN A 8 -20.97 0.26 40.05
N ARG A 9 -19.73 0.74 40.18
CA ARG A 9 -18.90 1.10 39.01
C ARG A 9 -18.51 -0.19 38.28
N ARG A 10 -19.30 -0.58 37.28
CA ARG A 10 -18.88 -1.53 36.24
C ARG A 10 -17.60 -0.98 35.61
N ARG A 11 -16.46 -1.57 35.94
CA ARG A 11 -15.22 -1.44 35.16
C ARG A 11 -15.53 -2.00 33.77
N ILE A 12 -15.81 -1.11 32.82
CA ILE A 12 -15.71 -1.44 31.40
C ILE A 12 -14.21 -1.68 31.19
N ARG A 13 -13.80 -2.95 31.15
CA ARG A 13 -12.46 -3.30 30.69
C ARG A 13 -12.41 -2.91 29.23
N SER A 14 -11.66 -1.85 28.93
CA SER A 14 -11.29 -1.53 27.57
C SER A 14 -10.59 -2.77 27.00
N ASN A 15 -11.19 -3.42 26.02
CA ASN A 15 -10.57 -4.52 25.27
C ASN A 15 -9.52 -3.91 24.33
N VAL A 16 -8.49 -3.28 24.90
CA VAL A 16 -7.31 -2.93 24.11
C VAL A 16 -6.62 -4.24 23.79
N ALA A 17 -6.54 -4.59 22.51
CA ALA A 17 -5.77 -5.74 22.07
C ALA A 17 -4.34 -5.63 22.63
N PRO A 18 -3.70 -6.75 23.04
CA PRO A 18 -2.32 -6.69 23.47
C PRO A 18 -1.47 -6.05 22.37
N ALA A 19 -0.60 -5.11 22.76
CA ALA A 19 0.30 -4.46 21.81
C ALA A 19 1.18 -5.53 21.16
N LYS A 20 1.26 -5.53 19.83
CA LYS A 20 2.20 -6.34 19.05
C LYS A 20 3.16 -5.42 18.30
N THR A 21 4.40 -5.89 18.12
CA THR A 21 5.39 -5.22 17.28
C THR A 21 5.09 -5.51 15.80
N PRO A 22 5.04 -4.50 14.92
CA PRO A 22 4.86 -4.73 13.49
C PRO A 22 5.93 -5.65 12.92
N PRO A 23 5.59 -6.58 12.01
CA PRO A 23 6.58 -7.46 11.41
C PRO A 23 7.48 -6.69 10.44
N VAL A 24 8.72 -7.16 10.31
CA VAL A 24 9.63 -6.78 9.22
C VAL A 24 9.44 -7.79 8.10
N MET A 25 9.10 -7.32 6.90
CA MET A 25 8.89 -8.17 5.72
C MET A 25 10.22 -8.79 5.25
N ALA A 26 10.18 -9.82 4.41
CA ALA A 26 11.38 -10.30 3.74
C ALA A 26 11.97 -9.19 2.83
N SER A 27 13.30 -9.13 2.72
CA SER A 27 13.99 -8.13 1.88
C SER A 27 13.79 -8.36 0.37
N ALA A 28 13.45 -9.58 -0.04
CA ALA A 28 13.05 -9.89 -1.40
C ALA A 28 12.02 -11.02 -1.42
N TRP A 29 10.89 -10.80 -2.10
CA TRP A 29 9.81 -11.78 -2.21
C TRP A 29 8.89 -11.48 -3.39
N SER A 30 8.14 -12.50 -3.77
CA SER A 30 7.09 -12.41 -4.79
C SER A 30 5.85 -13.20 -4.37
N ALA A 31 4.72 -12.88 -4.99
CA ALA A 31 3.47 -13.58 -4.76
C ALA A 31 2.57 -13.43 -5.99
N ALA A 32 1.80 -14.49 -6.28
CA ALA A 32 0.61 -14.34 -7.11
C ALA A 32 -0.42 -13.50 -6.34
N THR A 33 -1.23 -12.74 -7.05
CA THR A 33 -2.25 -11.91 -6.41
C THR A 33 -3.62 -12.05 -7.05
N THR A 34 -4.65 -11.82 -6.24
CA THR A 34 -6.02 -11.60 -6.74
C THR A 34 -6.53 -10.30 -6.18
N TYR A 35 -7.11 -9.45 -7.03
CA TYR A 35 -7.72 -8.21 -6.57
C TYR A 35 -9.25 -8.32 -6.59
N TYR A 36 -9.89 -7.60 -5.68
CA TYR A 36 -11.32 -7.41 -5.65
C TYR A 36 -11.64 -5.93 -5.59
N ASN A 37 -12.48 -5.44 -6.50
CA ASN A 37 -13.02 -4.09 -6.50
C ASN A 37 -14.40 -4.11 -5.84
N MET A 38 -14.52 -3.54 -4.66
CA MET A 38 -15.76 -3.39 -3.91
C MET A 38 -16.73 -2.36 -4.51
N SER A 39 -16.30 -1.43 -5.38
CA SER A 39 -17.21 -0.48 -6.05
C SER A 39 -18.14 -1.18 -7.03
N ASN A 40 -17.63 -2.14 -7.79
CA ASN A 40 -18.37 -2.78 -8.88
C ASN A 40 -18.42 -4.32 -8.77
N GLY A 41 -17.71 -4.91 -7.81
CA GLY A 41 -17.61 -6.36 -7.60
C GLY A 41 -16.60 -7.07 -8.49
N ASP A 42 -15.85 -6.36 -9.32
CA ASP A 42 -14.91 -6.98 -10.26
C ASP A 42 -13.77 -7.68 -9.54
N THR A 43 -13.38 -8.83 -10.07
CA THR A 43 -12.20 -9.58 -9.63
C THR A 43 -11.21 -9.72 -10.78
N GLY A 44 -9.93 -9.78 -10.44
CA GLY A 44 -8.90 -10.24 -11.37
C GLY A 44 -7.71 -10.80 -10.62
N TRP A 45 -6.63 -11.00 -11.36
CA TRP A 45 -5.40 -11.61 -10.85
C TRP A 45 -4.19 -10.77 -11.23
N GLY A 46 -3.06 -11.07 -10.63
CA GLY A 46 -1.85 -10.33 -10.84
C GLY A 46 -0.65 -11.05 -10.28
N HIS A 47 0.46 -10.33 -10.28
CA HIS A 47 1.68 -10.79 -9.64
C HIS A 47 2.39 -9.60 -9.02
N PHE A 48 2.95 -9.83 -7.85
CA PHE A 48 3.65 -8.85 -7.04
C PHE A 48 5.10 -9.28 -6.84
N TRP A 49 6.01 -8.31 -6.95
CA TRP A 49 7.42 -8.47 -6.66
C TRP A 49 7.90 -7.34 -5.78
N PHE A 50 8.72 -7.65 -4.79
CA PHE A 50 9.44 -6.70 -3.97
C PHE A 50 10.89 -7.14 -3.83
N ASP A 51 11.81 -6.19 -3.98
CA ASP A 51 13.23 -6.41 -3.75
C ASP A 51 13.89 -5.11 -3.26
N GLU A 52 14.28 -5.12 -1.98
CA GLU A 52 14.94 -4.00 -1.32
C GLU A 52 16.31 -3.70 -1.94
N SER A 53 17.06 -4.73 -2.38
CA SER A 53 18.40 -4.53 -2.94
C SER A 53 18.36 -3.73 -4.24
N HIS A 54 17.25 -3.84 -4.98
CA HIS A 54 16.93 -3.05 -6.17
C HIS A 54 16.08 -1.82 -5.86
N ARG A 55 15.68 -1.62 -4.58
CA ARG A 55 14.74 -0.59 -4.13
C ARG A 55 13.49 -0.56 -5.00
N ALA A 56 12.94 -1.75 -5.27
CA ALA A 56 11.95 -1.95 -6.30
C ALA A 56 10.72 -2.70 -5.77
N ILE A 57 9.56 -2.31 -6.26
CA ILE A 57 8.29 -3.02 -6.07
C ILE A 57 7.51 -2.93 -7.38
N ARG A 58 7.01 -4.07 -7.86
CA ARG A 58 6.20 -4.13 -9.07
C ARG A 58 4.93 -4.90 -8.77
N THR A 59 3.80 -4.40 -9.25
CA THR A 59 2.55 -5.15 -9.31
C THR A 59 2.00 -5.07 -10.71
N ASP A 60 1.77 -6.23 -11.31
CA ASP A 60 1.07 -6.35 -12.59
C ASP A 60 -0.32 -6.93 -12.38
N PHE A 61 -1.30 -6.45 -13.14
CA PHE A 61 -2.68 -6.88 -13.05
C PHE A 61 -3.23 -7.35 -14.41
N TYR A 62 -4.09 -8.37 -14.35
CA TYR A 62 -4.68 -9.06 -15.48
C TYR A 62 -6.08 -9.62 -15.11
N PRO A 63 -6.93 -9.94 -16.11
CA PRO A 63 -6.83 -9.52 -17.50
C PRO A 63 -7.24 -8.06 -17.71
N THR A 64 -7.85 -7.43 -16.72
CA THR A 64 -8.25 -6.01 -16.73
C THR A 64 -7.41 -5.23 -15.73
N CYS A 65 -7.17 -3.94 -16.00
CA CYS A 65 -6.50 -3.07 -15.04
C CYS A 65 -7.46 -2.81 -13.86
N PRO A 66 -7.04 -2.96 -12.59
CA PRO A 66 -7.92 -2.87 -11.43
C PRO A 66 -8.30 -1.42 -11.19
N PHE A 67 -9.60 -1.15 -11.12
CA PHE A 67 -10.11 0.17 -10.78
C PHE A 67 -9.85 0.46 -9.29
N LEU A 68 -8.64 0.89 -8.97
CA LEU A 68 -8.31 1.57 -7.73
C LEU A 68 -8.59 3.06 -7.99
N GLN A 69 -9.87 3.42 -7.93
CA GLN A 69 -10.28 4.82 -8.05
C GLN A 69 -9.94 5.52 -6.75
N LEU A 70 -8.96 6.41 -6.81
CA LEU A 70 -8.63 7.31 -5.70
C LEU A 70 -9.78 8.32 -5.58
N TYR A 71 -10.70 8.09 -4.64
CA TYR A 71 -11.83 8.98 -4.39
C TYR A 71 -11.36 10.25 -3.68
N ALA A 72 -10.87 11.20 -4.44
CA ALA A 72 -10.77 12.59 -4.00
C ALA A 72 -11.33 13.50 -5.09
N ALA A 73 -12.23 14.39 -4.71
CA ALA A 73 -12.81 15.38 -5.61
C ALA A 73 -11.67 16.15 -6.31
N GLY A 74 -11.55 16.00 -7.63
CA GLY A 74 -10.52 16.64 -8.45
C GLY A 74 -9.36 15.74 -8.91
N ILE A 75 -9.33 14.45 -8.53
CA ILE A 75 -8.40 13.46 -9.08
C ILE A 75 -9.14 12.59 -10.09
N ASP A 76 -9.44 13.17 -11.25
CA ASP A 76 -9.92 12.40 -12.40
C ASP A 76 -8.72 11.73 -13.08
N ALA A 77 -8.19 10.67 -12.47
CA ALA A 77 -7.34 9.75 -13.23
C ALA A 77 -8.25 9.06 -14.26
N ASN A 78 -8.25 9.58 -15.49
CA ASN A 78 -9.09 9.05 -16.59
C ASN A 78 -8.70 7.63 -17.03
N TYR A 79 -7.63 7.07 -16.45
CA TYR A 79 -7.09 5.78 -16.80
C TYR A 79 -6.73 4.98 -15.55
N VAL A 80 -6.75 3.66 -15.70
CA VAL A 80 -6.50 2.69 -14.64
C VAL A 80 -5.20 1.95 -14.95
N PRO A 81 -4.16 1.99 -14.09
CA PRO A 81 -2.89 1.37 -14.38
C PRO A 81 -3.02 -0.16 -14.34
N CYS A 82 -2.50 -0.84 -15.35
CA CYS A 82 -2.35 -2.31 -15.31
C CYS A 82 -1.05 -2.72 -14.59
N THR A 83 -0.08 -1.80 -14.49
CA THR A 83 1.13 -2.03 -13.72
C THR A 83 1.49 -0.80 -12.93
N VAL A 84 1.89 -1.05 -11.69
CA VAL A 84 2.53 -0.07 -10.80
C VAL A 84 3.93 -0.57 -10.50
N LEU A 85 4.95 0.24 -10.83
CA LEU A 85 6.35 -0.07 -10.59
C LEU A 85 6.97 1.07 -9.81
N PHE A 86 7.45 0.80 -8.61
CA PHE A 86 8.44 1.64 -7.97
C PHE A 86 9.83 1.13 -8.32
N TYR A 87 10.69 2.00 -8.82
CA TYR A 87 12.07 1.65 -9.14
C TYR A 87 12.93 2.90 -8.98
N GLU A 88 14.03 2.78 -8.22
CA GLU A 88 15.00 3.87 -8.02
C GLU A 88 14.40 5.21 -7.54
N GLY A 89 13.37 5.17 -6.69
CA GLY A 89 12.74 6.40 -6.16
C GLY A 89 11.64 7.00 -7.04
N GLN A 90 11.33 6.37 -8.17
CA GLN A 90 10.29 6.79 -9.12
C GLN A 90 9.14 5.79 -9.09
N ASN A 91 7.91 6.24 -9.35
CA ASN A 91 6.72 5.39 -9.42
C ASN A 91 6.13 5.49 -10.82
N TYR A 92 6.24 4.41 -11.58
CA TYR A 92 5.73 4.28 -12.92
C TYR A 92 4.36 3.60 -12.91
N PHE A 93 3.40 4.24 -13.56
CA PHE A 93 2.04 3.76 -13.74
C PHE A 93 1.83 3.53 -15.24
N VAL A 94 1.64 2.27 -15.63
CA VAL A 94 1.56 1.89 -17.04
C VAL A 94 0.12 1.62 -17.44
N TYR A 95 -0.29 2.23 -18.55
CA TYR A 95 -1.63 2.15 -19.14
C TYR A 95 -1.54 1.53 -20.54
N PRO A 96 -1.55 0.19 -20.67
CA PRO A 96 -1.29 -0.47 -21.95
C PRO A 96 -2.27 -0.09 -23.06
N SER A 97 -3.56 0.07 -22.72
CA SER A 97 -4.61 0.41 -23.69
C SER A 97 -4.44 1.81 -24.31
N ALA A 98 -3.78 2.72 -23.59
CA ALA A 98 -3.51 4.08 -24.04
C ALA A 98 -2.08 4.25 -24.58
N HIS A 99 -1.21 3.24 -24.42
CA HIS A 99 0.24 3.35 -24.65
C HIS A 99 0.87 4.52 -23.87
N VAL A 100 0.45 4.72 -22.60
CA VAL A 100 0.93 5.80 -21.73
C VAL A 100 1.66 5.22 -20.50
N CYS A 101 2.72 5.91 -20.07
CA CYS A 101 3.43 5.68 -18.82
C CYS A 101 3.52 6.99 -18.03
N CYS A 102 2.99 7.02 -16.81
CA CYS A 102 3.08 8.19 -15.93
C CYS A 102 4.10 7.95 -14.82
N ASN A 103 4.87 8.98 -14.49
CA ASN A 103 5.83 8.94 -13.39
C ASN A 103 5.39 9.85 -12.23
N TYR A 104 5.37 9.30 -11.03
CA TYR A 104 5.04 9.98 -9.78
C TYR A 104 6.12 9.74 -8.72
N THR A 105 6.13 10.58 -7.68
CA THR A 105 7.08 10.45 -6.57
C THR A 105 6.35 10.15 -5.27
N PHE A 106 6.60 8.95 -4.74
CA PHE A 106 6.18 8.48 -3.43
C PHE A 106 7.40 7.96 -2.65
N PRO A 107 7.32 7.89 -1.31
CA PRO A 107 8.34 7.22 -0.51
C PRO A 107 8.53 5.77 -0.96
N ALA A 108 9.78 5.30 -0.89
CA ALA A 108 10.11 3.90 -1.16
C ALA A 108 9.44 2.97 -0.15
N TRP A 109 9.05 1.78 -0.62
CA TRP A 109 8.77 0.68 0.29
C TRP A 109 10.08 0.13 0.83
N HIS A 110 10.08 -0.14 2.13
CA HIS A 110 11.16 -0.78 2.86
C HIS A 110 10.60 -2.02 3.56
N PRO A 111 11.38 -3.07 3.84
CA PRO A 111 10.87 -4.24 4.55
C PRO A 111 10.24 -3.88 5.90
N GLU A 112 10.75 -2.86 6.56
CA GLU A 112 10.28 -2.31 7.83
C GLU A 112 9.24 -1.17 7.68
N TRP A 113 8.61 -1.00 6.52
CA TRP A 113 7.69 0.12 6.27
C TRP A 113 6.53 0.21 7.27
N LEU A 114 6.04 -0.93 7.78
CA LEU A 114 5.02 -0.97 8.84
C LEU A 114 5.55 -0.35 10.14
N CYS A 115 6.77 -0.66 10.50
CA CYS A 115 7.47 -0.06 11.64
C CYS A 115 7.68 1.44 11.44
N GLN A 116 8.28 1.84 10.31
CA GLN A 116 8.56 3.25 10.00
C GLN A 116 7.30 4.10 9.94
N SER A 117 6.17 3.50 9.54
CA SER A 117 4.89 4.17 9.47
C SER A 117 4.06 4.12 10.76
N ASN A 118 4.63 3.62 11.86
CA ASN A 118 3.94 3.42 13.14
C ASN A 118 2.63 2.62 13.02
N ALA A 119 2.70 1.47 12.34
CA ALA A 119 1.55 0.59 12.18
C ALA A 119 0.95 0.21 13.55
N THR A 120 -0.37 0.32 13.64
CA THR A 120 -1.14 -0.05 14.82
C THR A 120 -1.73 -1.44 14.64
N TYR A 121 -1.46 -2.34 15.57
CA TYR A 121 -2.12 -3.65 15.62
C TYR A 121 -3.59 -3.49 16.01
N ASN A 122 -4.49 -4.04 15.20
CA ASN A 122 -5.93 -3.93 15.37
C ASN A 122 -6.62 -5.29 15.62
N GLY A 123 -5.87 -6.28 16.08
CA GLY A 123 -6.36 -7.62 16.40
C GLY A 123 -6.08 -8.65 15.31
N SER A 124 -6.55 -9.88 15.54
CA SER A 124 -6.44 -10.97 14.57
C SER A 124 -7.80 -11.26 13.92
N VAL A 125 -7.79 -11.60 12.64
CA VAL A 125 -8.99 -11.91 11.85
C VAL A 125 -8.72 -13.03 10.86
N LEU A 126 -9.75 -13.81 10.55
CA LEU A 126 -9.68 -14.85 9.52
C LEU A 126 -9.83 -14.22 8.13
N VAL A 127 -8.81 -14.35 7.28
CA VAL A 127 -8.81 -13.91 5.88
C VAL A 127 -8.53 -15.13 5.02
N ASN A 128 -9.41 -15.45 4.07
CA ASN A 128 -9.28 -16.61 3.18
C ASN A 128 -9.00 -17.95 3.91
N GLY A 129 -9.58 -18.12 5.10
CA GLY A 129 -9.37 -19.32 5.94
C GLY A 129 -8.06 -19.34 6.74
N GLN A 130 -7.23 -18.30 6.62
CA GLN A 130 -5.98 -18.13 7.35
C GLN A 130 -6.14 -17.11 8.49
N MET A 131 -5.63 -17.43 9.68
CA MET A 131 -5.59 -16.47 10.78
C MET A 131 -4.53 -15.41 10.49
N THR A 132 -4.92 -14.15 10.53
CA THR A 132 -4.05 -13.02 10.19
C THR A 132 -3.99 -12.00 11.31
N ASP A 133 -2.85 -11.32 11.44
CA ASP A 133 -2.71 -10.11 12.23
C ASP A 133 -3.03 -8.90 11.36
N PHE A 134 -3.91 -8.01 11.85
CA PHE A 134 -4.35 -6.82 11.14
C PHE A 134 -3.55 -5.59 11.61
N TRP A 135 -2.80 -5.00 10.69
CA TRP A 135 -2.00 -3.80 10.87
C TRP A 135 -2.62 -2.62 10.13
N MET A 136 -2.81 -1.50 10.83
CA MET A 136 -3.31 -0.26 10.27
C MET A 136 -2.23 0.81 10.24
N VAL A 137 -2.07 1.46 9.10
CA VAL A 137 -1.15 2.58 8.89
C VAL A 137 -1.94 3.78 8.39
N GLU A 138 -1.74 4.94 9.00
CA GLU A 138 -2.42 6.19 8.64
C GLU A 138 -1.47 7.16 7.93
N TRP A 139 -1.74 7.43 6.66
CA TRP A 139 -1.03 8.39 5.82
C TRP A 139 -1.92 9.58 5.46
N PHE A 140 -1.31 10.65 4.97
CA PHE A 140 -2.03 11.81 4.48
C PHE A 140 -1.53 12.17 3.08
N SER A 141 -2.45 12.28 2.14
CA SER A 141 -2.19 12.70 0.78
C SER A 141 -2.48 14.20 0.67
N ASN A 142 -1.50 14.97 0.19
CA ASN A 142 -1.62 16.41 0.04
C ASN A 142 -1.84 16.78 -1.43
N PHE A 143 -3.02 17.30 -1.74
CA PHE A 143 -3.34 17.82 -3.07
C PHE A 143 -3.37 19.34 -3.04
N THR A 144 -2.83 19.98 -4.07
CA THR A 144 -2.80 21.44 -4.13
C THR A 144 -4.22 22.00 -4.14
N GLY A 145 -4.53 22.90 -3.21
CA GLY A 145 -5.86 23.52 -3.09
C GLY A 145 -6.91 22.64 -2.41
N VAL A 146 -6.53 21.48 -1.85
CA VAL A 146 -7.43 20.59 -1.09
C VAL A 146 -6.82 20.34 0.29
N GLU A 147 -7.67 20.24 1.31
CA GLU A 147 -7.24 19.81 2.65
C GLU A 147 -6.59 18.41 2.59
N PRO A 148 -5.56 18.13 3.40
CA PRO A 148 -4.92 16.81 3.46
C PRO A 148 -5.94 15.70 3.64
N ILE A 149 -5.92 14.73 2.74
CA ILE A 149 -6.85 13.61 2.75
C ILE A 149 -6.21 12.47 3.53
N ARG A 150 -6.92 11.99 4.56
CA ARG A 150 -6.51 10.81 5.31
C ARG A 150 -6.59 9.57 4.44
N ASN A 151 -5.56 8.74 4.50
CA ASN A 151 -5.46 7.47 3.82
C ASN A 151 -5.05 6.37 4.82
N LEU A 152 -5.91 5.40 5.08
CA LEU A 152 -5.64 4.22 5.89
C LEU A 152 -5.21 3.04 5.01
N ARG A 153 -3.96 2.61 5.18
CA ARG A 153 -3.40 1.40 4.60
C ARG A 153 -3.47 0.26 5.60
N ASN A 154 -4.16 -0.80 5.21
CA ASN A 154 -4.40 -1.99 6.00
C ASN A 154 -3.56 -3.13 5.43
N MET A 155 -2.69 -3.71 6.25
CA MET A 155 -1.92 -4.90 5.91
C MET A 155 -2.35 -6.05 6.82
N TYR A 156 -2.56 -7.21 6.23
CA TYR A 156 -2.88 -8.45 6.93
C TYR A 156 -1.72 -9.40 6.70
N THR A 157 -1.06 -9.81 7.77
CA THR A 157 0.00 -10.83 7.71
C THR A 157 -0.48 -12.12 8.36
N VAL A 158 0.12 -13.25 8.02
CA VAL A 158 -0.09 -14.50 8.77
C VAL A 158 0.19 -14.23 10.25
N ALA A 159 -0.67 -14.70 11.14
CA ALA A 159 -0.54 -14.42 12.57
C ALA A 159 0.87 -14.78 13.09
N ASP A 160 1.50 -13.84 13.80
CA ASP A 160 2.86 -13.94 14.32
C ASP A 160 3.95 -14.19 13.24
N SER A 161 3.70 -13.75 12.01
CA SER A 161 4.61 -13.88 10.87
C SER A 161 4.62 -12.60 10.01
N HIS A 162 5.61 -12.49 9.13
CA HIS A 162 5.77 -11.40 8.16
C HIS A 162 5.17 -11.70 6.78
N ILE A 163 4.61 -12.89 6.57
CA ILE A 163 4.04 -13.27 5.28
C ILE A 163 2.75 -12.47 5.03
N PRO A 164 2.65 -11.68 3.94
CA PRO A 164 1.45 -10.93 3.62
C PRO A 164 0.35 -11.85 3.11
N VAL A 165 -0.89 -11.53 3.48
CA VAL A 165 -2.10 -12.26 3.06
C VAL A 165 -3.05 -11.33 2.32
N ARG A 166 -3.23 -10.11 2.80
CA ARG A 166 -4.08 -9.09 2.16
C ARG A 166 -3.51 -7.70 2.36
N PHE A 167 -3.63 -6.87 1.34
CA PHE A 167 -3.41 -5.43 1.40
C PHE A 167 -4.68 -4.69 0.99
N ARG A 168 -5.04 -3.64 1.73
CA ARG A 168 -6.22 -2.81 1.45
C ARG A 168 -5.94 -1.36 1.79
N GLU A 169 -6.17 -0.46 0.85
CA GLU A 169 -6.17 0.99 1.08
C GLU A 169 -7.63 1.48 1.27
N ASP A 170 -7.88 2.52 2.08
CA ASP A 170 -9.24 3.04 2.31
C ASP A 170 -9.69 4.09 1.28
N LEU A 171 -8.74 4.74 0.60
CA LEU A 171 -8.99 5.58 -0.57
C LEU A 171 -9.34 4.75 -1.80
N ASP A 172 -8.94 3.48 -1.78
CA ASP A 172 -9.30 2.52 -2.79
C ASP A 172 -10.53 1.73 -2.37
N THR A 173 -11.39 1.44 -3.33
CA THR A 173 -12.53 0.56 -3.10
C THR A 173 -12.17 -0.90 -3.26
N GLY A 174 -10.91 -1.31 -3.09
CA GLY A 174 -10.52 -2.70 -3.31
C GLY A 174 -9.58 -3.27 -2.26
N TYR A 175 -9.22 -4.53 -2.46
CA TYR A 175 -8.12 -5.18 -1.75
C TYR A 175 -7.37 -6.12 -2.69
N LEU A 176 -6.12 -6.38 -2.34
CA LEU A 176 -5.23 -7.32 -3.00
C LEU A 176 -4.94 -8.48 -2.05
N ASP A 177 -5.30 -9.69 -2.44
CA ASP A 177 -4.92 -10.91 -1.73
C ASP A 177 -3.65 -11.47 -2.32
N PHE A 178 -2.73 -11.91 -1.47
CA PHE A 178 -1.47 -12.54 -1.83
C PHE A 178 -1.58 -14.05 -1.65
N HIS A 179 -1.12 -14.78 -2.65
CA HIS A 179 -1.08 -16.24 -2.70
C HIS A 179 0.28 -16.70 -3.21
N ASP A 180 0.62 -17.95 -2.97
CA ASP A 180 1.86 -18.56 -3.47
C ASP A 180 3.10 -17.71 -3.15
N TYR A 181 3.20 -17.24 -1.90
CA TYR A 181 4.29 -16.41 -1.42
C TYR A 181 5.64 -17.14 -1.52
N VAL A 182 6.63 -16.49 -2.13
CA VAL A 182 7.99 -17.00 -2.29
C VAL A 182 8.99 -15.94 -1.85
N GLU A 183 9.84 -16.28 -0.88
CA GLU A 183 11.01 -15.48 -0.50
C GLU A 183 12.21 -15.83 -1.36
N GLY A 184 13.01 -14.81 -1.67
CA GLY A 184 14.26 -15.01 -2.39
C GLY A 184 14.56 -13.89 -3.38
N PRO A 185 15.73 -13.97 -4.04
CA PRO A 185 16.14 -12.98 -5.01
C PRO A 185 15.17 -12.91 -6.18
N ILE A 186 14.91 -11.69 -6.64
CA ILE A 186 14.07 -11.44 -7.82
C ILE A 186 14.98 -11.18 -9.03
N ASP A 187 14.62 -11.71 -10.19
CA ASP A 187 15.30 -11.39 -11.44
C ASP A 187 15.21 -9.87 -11.69
N PRO A 188 16.33 -9.13 -11.74
CA PRO A 188 16.31 -7.67 -11.89
C PRO A 188 15.59 -7.21 -13.16
N THR A 189 15.56 -8.05 -14.21
CA THR A 189 14.88 -7.74 -15.47
C THR A 189 13.37 -7.54 -15.28
N ILE A 190 12.78 -8.08 -14.22
CA ILE A 190 11.39 -7.84 -13.83
C ILE A 190 11.16 -6.35 -13.53
N PHE A 191 12.15 -5.60 -13.06
CA PHE A 191 11.97 -4.18 -12.76
C PHE A 191 12.30 -3.25 -13.94
N THR A 192 13.01 -3.74 -14.96
CA THR A 192 13.44 -2.91 -16.10
C THR A 192 12.65 -3.15 -17.38
N SER A 193 12.10 -4.36 -17.60
CA SER A 193 11.50 -4.76 -18.88
C SER A 193 10.35 -3.86 -19.37
N MET A 194 9.62 -3.23 -18.44
CA MET A 194 8.46 -2.38 -18.74
C MET A 194 8.84 -0.96 -19.12
N ILE A 195 9.90 -0.44 -18.50
CA ILE A 195 10.43 0.89 -18.78
C ILE A 195 10.89 0.96 -20.24
N ASP A 196 11.49 -0.13 -20.74
CA ASP A 196 11.99 -0.21 -22.11
C ASP A 196 10.86 -0.39 -23.16
N ALA A 197 9.75 -1.04 -22.79
CA ALA A 197 8.69 -1.43 -23.72
C ALA A 197 7.70 -0.31 -24.08
N TYR A 198 7.50 0.68 -23.21
CA TYR A 198 6.48 1.74 -23.38
C TYR A 198 7.05 3.12 -23.75
N GLY A 199 8.30 3.17 -24.24
CA GLY A 199 8.99 4.43 -24.57
C GLY A 199 9.46 5.18 -23.32
N PRO A 200 10.07 6.37 -23.44
CA PRO A 200 10.73 7.01 -22.31
C PRO A 200 9.70 7.47 -21.26
N CYS A 201 9.42 6.62 -20.27
CA CYS A 201 8.95 7.05 -18.95
C CYS A 201 9.91 8.10 -18.32
N HIS A 202 11.09 8.30 -18.92
CA HIS A 202 12.19 9.16 -18.50
C HIS A 202 12.14 10.63 -19.00
N SER A 203 11.26 11.03 -19.92
CA SER A 203 11.29 12.41 -20.47
C SER A 203 10.64 13.49 -19.59
N GLY A 204 10.41 13.20 -18.30
CA GLY A 204 9.83 14.12 -17.32
C GLY A 204 10.74 14.39 -16.13
N HIS A 205 12.02 14.68 -16.32
CA HIS A 205 12.83 15.35 -15.29
C HIS A 205 12.33 16.80 -15.14
N GLY A 206 11.22 16.95 -14.42
CA GLY A 206 10.64 18.23 -14.07
C GLY A 206 9.81 18.02 -12.83
N SER A 207 10.28 18.59 -11.72
CA SER A 207 9.46 18.96 -10.57
C SER A 207 7.99 19.18 -10.96
N ALA A 208 7.09 18.33 -10.45
CA ALA A 208 5.64 18.44 -10.61
C ALA A 208 5.12 18.50 -12.06
N GLY A 209 5.16 17.38 -12.78
CA GLY A 209 4.31 17.20 -13.97
C GLY A 209 4.97 16.43 -15.09
N SER A 210 4.40 15.28 -15.41
CA SER A 210 4.56 14.65 -16.73
C SER A 210 4.16 15.65 -17.83
N THR A 211 4.88 15.64 -18.96
CA THR A 211 4.57 16.43 -20.16
C THR A 211 3.42 15.83 -20.97
N ASP A 212 3.01 14.60 -20.69
CA ASP A 212 1.77 14.04 -21.21
C ASP A 212 0.59 14.60 -20.39
N ARG A 213 -0.27 15.37 -21.07
CA ARG A 213 -1.48 15.99 -20.50
C ARG A 213 -2.46 14.97 -19.91
N THR A 214 -2.29 13.69 -20.22
CA THR A 214 -3.12 12.60 -19.68
C THR A 214 -2.67 12.12 -18.30
N CYS A 215 -1.42 12.40 -17.89
CA CYS A 215 -0.95 12.12 -16.54
C CYS A 215 -1.37 13.26 -15.61
N THR A 216 -2.53 13.10 -14.98
CA THR A 216 -3.04 14.08 -14.02
C THR A 216 -2.11 14.22 -12.81
N HIS A 217 -1.99 15.45 -12.29
CA HIS A 217 -1.10 15.85 -11.21
C HIS A 217 -1.41 15.13 -9.89
N TYR A 218 -0.92 13.91 -9.71
CA TYR A 218 -0.83 13.30 -8.38
C TYR A 218 0.40 13.89 -7.68
N THR A 219 0.20 14.98 -6.93
CA THR A 219 1.27 15.56 -6.11
C THR A 219 1.41 14.73 -4.82
N ALA A 220 2.58 14.11 -4.66
CA ALA A 220 3.21 13.59 -3.43
C ALA A 220 2.31 13.26 -2.21
N GLN A 221 2.34 11.98 -1.81
CA GLN A 221 1.94 11.57 -0.44
C GLN A 221 3.02 12.00 0.56
N THR A 222 2.64 12.57 1.69
CA THR A 222 3.58 12.95 2.76
C THR A 222 3.15 12.32 4.07
N LEU A 223 4.06 11.56 4.69
CA LEU A 223 3.88 11.08 6.06
C LEU A 223 3.75 12.29 6.99
N ARG A 224 2.71 12.32 7.84
CA ARG A 224 2.41 13.50 8.67
C ARG A 224 3.49 13.83 9.70
N ARG A 225 4.47 12.95 9.90
CA ARG A 225 5.74 13.14 10.59
C ARG A 225 6.62 11.94 10.24
N SER A 226 7.73 12.15 9.52
CA SER A 226 8.92 11.36 9.81
C SER A 226 9.35 11.75 11.22
N TRP A 227 8.81 11.08 12.25
CA TRP A 227 9.49 11.09 13.53
C TRP A 227 10.90 10.54 13.24
N PRO A 228 11.97 11.14 13.77
CA PRO A 228 13.28 10.52 13.68
C PRO A 228 13.12 9.06 14.11
N CYS A 229 13.63 8.16 13.26
CA CYS A 229 13.49 6.71 13.39
C CYS A 229 14.29 6.22 14.61
N ASP A 230 13.84 6.59 15.80
CA ASP A 230 14.31 6.09 17.08
C ASP A 230 13.13 5.36 17.74
N ASN A 231 12.49 4.44 17.02
CA ASN A 231 11.63 3.46 17.65
C ASN A 231 12.48 2.18 17.84
N PRO A 232 13.13 2.01 19.01
CA PRO A 232 14.08 0.91 19.27
C PRO A 232 13.42 -0.47 19.37
N THR A 233 12.17 -0.59 18.93
CA THR A 233 11.35 -1.80 19.06
C THR A 233 11.29 -2.63 17.79
N CYS A 234 11.89 -2.16 16.68
CA CYS A 234 11.99 -2.90 15.42
C CYS A 234 13.44 -3.37 15.20
N SER A 235 13.87 -4.30 16.05
CA SER A 235 15.19 -4.95 15.99
C SER A 235 15.07 -6.44 16.31
#